data_AF-A0A2X3K6I3-F1
#
_entry.id   AF-A0A2X3K6I3-F1
#
_cell.length_a   1.000
_cell.length_b   1.000
_cell.length_c   1.000
_cell.angle_alpha   90.00
_cell.angle_beta   90.00
_cell.angle_gamma   90.00
#
_symmetry.space_group_name_H-M   'P 1'
#
loop_
_entity.id
_entity.type
_entity.pdbx_description
1 polymer ?
#
loop_
_entity_poly.entity_id
_entity_poly.type
_entity_poly.pdbx_seq_one_letter_code
_entity_poly.pdbx_strand_id
1 'polypeptide(L)'
;MNLLADDACVPLTSMIHDATAHLDVGQQRLNLTIPQAFMSNRARGYIPPELWDPGINAGLLNYNFSGNSVQNRIGVTAIMHI
;
A
#
# COMPACT_ATOMS: atom_id res chain seq x y z
N MET A 1 -26.37 -26.37 9.71
CA MET A 1 -26.17 -24.99 9.23
C MET A 1 -27.17 -24.73 8.13
N ASN A 2 -28.02 -23.71 8.26
CA ASN A 2 -28.93 -23.32 7.20
C ASN A 2 -28.12 -22.60 6.12
N LEU A 3 -27.78 -23.31 5.04
CA LEU A 3 -27.09 -22.71 3.91
C LEU A 3 -28.15 -22.00 3.08
N LEU A 4 -28.17 -20.67 3.19
CA LEU A 4 -28.93 -19.83 2.29
C LEU A 4 -28.40 -20.07 0.87
N ALA A 5 -29.28 -20.03 -0.14
CA ALA A 5 -28.85 -20.03 -1.53
C ALA A 5 -27.98 -18.79 -1.81
N ASP A 6 -27.07 -18.86 -2.79
CA ASP A 6 -26.11 -17.78 -3.09
C ASP A 6 -26.80 -16.42 -3.40
N ASP A 7 -28.05 -16.44 -3.86
CA ASP A 7 -28.87 -15.27 -4.21
C ASP A 7 -29.92 -14.90 -3.14
N ALA A 8 -29.99 -15.63 -2.04
CA ALA A 8 -30.98 -15.38 -1.01
C ALA A 8 -30.70 -14.08 -0.25
N CYS A 9 -31.74 -13.29 0.02
CA CYS A 9 -31.61 -12.08 0.82
C CYS A 9 -31.20 -12.42 2.26
N VAL A 10 -30.06 -11.90 2.71
CA VAL A 10 -29.54 -12.12 4.06
C VAL A 10 -30.18 -11.15 5.06
N PRO A 11 -30.84 -11.63 6.12
CA PRO A 11 -31.52 -10.75 7.08
C PRO A 11 -30.53 -10.18 8.11
N LEU A 12 -29.81 -9.12 7.72
CA LEU A 12 -28.70 -8.48 8.46
C LEU A 12 -28.97 -8.25 9.95
N THR A 13 -30.11 -7.62 10.29
CA THR A 13 -30.46 -7.23 11.66
C THR A 13 -30.80 -8.40 12.58
N SER A 14 -31.23 -9.53 12.01
CA SER A 14 -31.54 -10.75 12.78
C SER A 14 -30.33 -11.66 12.92
N MET A 15 -29.37 -11.58 12.00
CA MET A 15 -28.21 -12.47 11.92
C MET A 15 -27.01 -11.91 12.68
N ILE A 16 -26.83 -10.59 12.70
CA ILE A 16 -25.72 -9.90 13.39
C ILE A 16 -26.30 -9.05 14.53
N HIS A 17 -25.93 -9.38 15.77
CA HIS A 17 -26.29 -8.58 16.93
C HIS A 17 -25.77 -7.14 16.78
N ASP A 18 -26.55 -6.15 17.21
CA ASP A 18 -26.26 -4.72 17.10
C ASP A 18 -26.09 -4.14 15.69
N ALA A 19 -26.39 -4.91 14.63
CA ALA A 19 -26.42 -4.38 13.27
C ALA A 19 -27.72 -3.62 12.98
N THR A 20 -27.64 -2.51 12.24
CA THR A 20 -28.81 -1.69 11.86
C THR A 20 -28.82 -1.35 10.38
N ALA A 21 -30.01 -1.16 9.82
CA ALA A 21 -30.24 -0.68 8.46
C ALA A 21 -31.33 0.41 8.47
N HIS A 22 -31.00 1.59 7.96
CA HIS A 22 -31.91 2.74 7.91
C HIS A 22 -31.86 3.43 6.56
N LEU A 23 -33.00 3.58 5.89
CA LEU A 23 -33.12 4.27 4.61
C LEU A 23 -33.60 5.70 4.82
N ASP A 24 -32.77 6.67 4.42
CA ASP A 24 -33.17 8.07 4.27
C ASP A 24 -33.57 8.33 2.81
N VAL A 25 -34.87 8.41 2.56
CA VAL A 25 -35.42 8.62 1.22
C VAL A 25 -35.20 10.05 0.74
N GLY A 26 -35.17 11.03 1.65
CA GLY A 26 -34.94 12.44 1.32
C GLY A 26 -33.54 12.69 0.77
N GLN A 27 -32.56 11.91 1.22
CA GLN A 27 -31.17 11.97 0.75
C GLN A 27 -30.78 10.83 -0.19
N GLN A 28 -31.71 9.91 -0.52
CA GLN A 28 -31.43 8.68 -1.27
C GLN A 28 -30.25 7.88 -0.70
N ARG A 29 -30.20 7.78 0.64
CA ARG A 29 -29.06 7.20 1.36
C ARG A 29 -29.47 6.02 2.24
N LEU A 30 -28.81 4.89 2.05
CA LEU A 30 -28.91 3.72 2.92
C LEU A 30 -27.77 3.73 3.94
N ASN A 31 -28.11 3.87 5.22
CA ASN A 31 -27.15 3.81 6.32
C ASN A 31 -27.14 2.40 6.91
N LEU A 32 -25.98 1.75 6.89
CA LEU A 32 -25.74 0.42 7.47
C LEU A 32 -24.75 0.55 8.63
N THR A 33 -25.08 -0.07 9.77
CA THR A 33 -24.17 -0.17 10.91
C THR A 33 -23.87 -1.64 11.16
N ILE A 34 -22.58 -2.00 11.21
CA ILE A 34 -22.09 -3.35 11.50
C ILE A 34 -21.03 -3.23 12.59
N PRO A 35 -21.13 -3.97 13.72
CA PRO A 35 -20.11 -3.93 14.74
C PRO A 35 -18.75 -4.39 14.21
N GLN A 36 -17.68 -3.69 14.60
CA GLN A 36 -16.31 -3.97 14.14
C GLN A 36 -15.86 -5.41 14.42
N ALA A 37 -16.40 -6.06 15.46
CA ALA A 37 -16.11 -7.46 15.79
C ALA A 37 -16.48 -8.46 14.67
N PHE A 38 -17.42 -8.09 13.79
CA PHE A 38 -17.85 -8.90 12.64
C PHE A 38 -17.22 -8.45 11.32
N MET A 39 -16.37 -7.42 11.35
CA MET A 39 -15.66 -6.93 10.17
C MET A 39 -14.31 -7.65 10.04
N SER A 40 -13.87 -7.87 8.80
CA SER A 40 -12.51 -8.36 8.57
C SER A 40 -11.51 -7.24 8.88
N ASN A 41 -10.68 -7.43 9.91
CA ASN A 41 -9.62 -6.49 10.27
C ASN A 41 -8.54 -6.49 9.18
N ARG A 42 -8.60 -5.51 8.26
CA ARG A 42 -7.48 -5.19 7.36
C ARG A 42 -6.57 -4.19 8.08
N ALA A 43 -5.27 -4.45 8.09
CA ALA A 43 -4.30 -3.49 8.65
C ALA A 43 -4.44 -2.13 7.93
N ARG A 44 -4.20 -1.01 8.64
CA ARG A 44 -4.14 0.30 7.98
C ARG A 44 -3.04 0.26 6.91
N GLY A 45 -3.40 0.60 5.67
CA GLY A 45 -2.51 0.50 4.51
C GLY A 45 -2.49 -0.86 3.81
N TYR A 46 -3.41 -1.77 4.13
CA TYR A 46 -3.54 -3.04 3.42
C TYR A 46 -3.94 -2.81 1.96
N ILE A 47 -3.17 -3.40 1.04
CA ILE A 47 -3.46 -3.43 -0.39
C ILE A 47 -3.81 -4.88 -0.77
N PRO A 48 -5.02 -5.15 -1.27
CA PRO A 48 -5.41 -6.46 -1.78
C PRO A 48 -4.39 -7.05 -2.77
N PRO A 49 -4.04 -8.36 -2.68
CA PRO A 49 -3.08 -9.00 -3.58
C PRO A 49 -3.47 -8.93 -5.05
N GLU A 50 -4.77 -8.90 -5.35
CA GLU A 50 -5.30 -8.72 -6.71
C GLU A 50 -4.96 -7.36 -7.35
N LEU A 51 -4.50 -6.38 -6.56
CA LEU A 51 -4.06 -5.07 -7.05
C LEU A 51 -2.54 -4.99 -7.24
N TRP A 52 -1.79 -6.04 -6.92
CA TRP A 52 -0.33 -6.03 -7.07
C TRP A 52 0.04 -6.26 -8.54
N ASP A 53 0.86 -5.38 -9.10
CA ASP A 53 1.40 -5.54 -10.44
C ASP A 53 2.67 -6.40 -10.39
N PRO A 54 2.69 -7.62 -10.97
CA PRO A 54 3.89 -8.45 -11.02
C PRO A 54 4.98 -7.87 -11.93
N GLY A 55 4.68 -6.83 -12.69
CA GLY A 55 5.54 -6.26 -13.71
C GLY A 55 5.56 -7.12 -14.97
N ILE A 56 6.54 -6.82 -15.83
CA ILE A 56 6.76 -7.53 -17.09
C ILE A 56 8.10 -8.28 -17.06
N ASN A 57 8.22 -9.30 -17.90
CA ASN A 57 9.50 -9.97 -18.11
C ASN A 57 10.50 -9.00 -18.79
N ALA A 58 11.60 -8.69 -18.10
CA ALA A 58 12.62 -7.77 -18.59
C ALA A 58 14.03 -8.22 -18.17
N GLY A 59 15.02 -7.95 -19.03
CA GLY A 59 16.44 -8.02 -18.68
C GLY A 59 16.96 -6.65 -18.24
N LEU A 60 17.71 -6.59 -17.14
CA LEU A 60 18.27 -5.35 -16.60
C LEU A 60 19.78 -5.48 -16.43
N LEU A 61 20.53 -4.54 -17.01
CA LEU A 61 21.97 -4.39 -16.80
C LEU A 61 22.26 -2.94 -16.43
N ASN A 62 22.98 -2.73 -15.35
CA ASN A 62 23.37 -1.40 -14.89
C ASN A 62 24.88 -1.38 -14.65
N TYR A 63 25.61 -0.46 -15.29
CA TYR A 63 27.05 -0.29 -15.11
C TYR A 63 27.35 1.16 -14.71
N ASN A 64 28.25 1.34 -13.75
CA ASN A 64 28.71 2.64 -13.30
C ASN A 64 30.23 2.64 -13.20
N PHE A 65 30.88 3.55 -13.90
CA PHE A 65 32.33 3.74 -13.86
C PHE A 65 32.64 5.20 -13.53
N SER A 66 33.29 5.43 -12.39
CA SER A 66 33.68 6.76 -11.93
C SER A 66 35.16 6.78 -11.55
N GLY A 67 35.83 7.91 -11.81
CA GLY A 67 37.25 8.09 -11.56
C GLY A 67 37.58 9.53 -11.18
N ASN A 68 38.54 9.70 -10.27
CA ASN A 68 39.02 11.00 -9.83
C ASN A 68 40.54 10.97 -9.75
N SER A 69 41.19 12.04 -10.24
CA SER A 69 42.64 12.20 -10.15
C SER A 69 42.96 13.59 -9.64
N VAL A 70 43.60 13.66 -8.47
CA VAL A 70 44.01 14.92 -7.84
C VAL A 70 45.53 14.88 -7.66
N GLN A 71 46.20 15.85 -8.27
CA GLN A 71 47.65 16.04 -8.13
C GLN A 71 47.87 17.39 -7.46
N ASN A 72 48.60 17.41 -6.33
CA ASN A 72 48.96 18.64 -5.65
C ASN A 72 50.47 18.81 -5.66
N ARG A 73 50.96 19.98 -6.08
CA ARG A 73 52.40 20.30 -6.10
C ARG A 73 52.69 21.32 -5.02
N ILE A 74 53.52 20.94 -4.04
CA ILE A 74 54.21 21.89 -3.15
C ILE A 74 55.61 22.04 -3.71
N GLY A 75 55.84 23.11 -4.48
CA GLY A 75 57.17 23.46 -4.97
C GLY A 75 57.96 24.13 -3.83
N VAL A 76 58.98 23.45 -3.32
CA VAL A 76 60.02 24.12 -2.51
C VAL A 76 61.10 24.57 -3.47
N THR A 77 61.12 25.87 -3.75
CA THR A 77 62.21 26.51 -4.50
C THR A 77 63.50 26.40 -3.70
N ALA A 78 64.44 25.57 -4.15
CA ALA A 78 65.79 25.57 -3.62
C ALA A 78 66.51 26.84 -4.09
N ILE A 79 66.61 27.83 -3.21
CA ILE A 79 67.54 28.95 -3.35
C ILE A 79 68.95 28.44 -3.02
N MET A 80 69.71 28.03 -4.04
CA MET A 80 71.15 27.85 -3.86
C MET A 80 71.81 29.23 -3.92
N HIS A 81 72.22 29.72 -2.75
CA HIS A 81 73.06 30.91 -2.59
C HIS A 81 74.54 30.56 -2.80
N ILE A 82 75.27 31.55 -3.36
CA ILE A 82 76.72 31.74 -3.59
C ILE A 82 77.44 30.83 -4.58
#